data_AF-A0A1S7LGP7-F1
#
_entry.id   AF-A0A1S7LGP7-F1
#
_cell.length_a   1.000
_cell.length_b   1.000
_cell.length_c   1.000
_cell.angle_alpha   90.00
_cell.angle_beta   90.00
_cell.angle_gamma   90.00
#
_symmetry.space_group_name_H-M   'P 1'
#
loop_
_entity.id
_entity.type
_entity.pdbx_description
1 polymer ?
#
loop_
_entity_poly.entity_id
_entity_poly.type
_entity_poly.pdbx_seq_one_letter_code
_entity_poly.pdbx_strand_id
1 'polypeptide(L)'
;MFCPVHSKNFIFLTNQTALPALTICALYKARWQVELFFKWIKQHLRIKRFFGTSENAVKSQIWIAVSVYVLVAIVKKRLGLQVSLYTLLQVFSLTLFEKMPILQAVMGDDYKQPGGNLSNQLNLFDS
;
A
#
# COMPACT_ATOMS: atom_id res chain seq x y z
N MET A 1 -10.00 26.75 -17.21
CA MET A 1 -9.94 27.44 -15.91
C MET A 1 -8.49 27.35 -15.41
N PHE A 2 -7.87 28.48 -15.05
CA PHE A 2 -6.47 28.54 -14.63
C PHE A 2 -6.30 27.99 -13.21
N CYS A 3 -5.39 27.03 -13.02
CA CYS A 3 -4.99 26.52 -11.70
C CYS A 3 -3.62 27.14 -11.37
N PRO A 4 -3.47 27.98 -10.32
CA PRO A 4 -2.27 28.79 -10.12
C PRO A 4 -1.02 28.01 -9.67
N VAL A 5 -1.14 26.71 -9.37
CA VAL A 5 -0.06 25.89 -8.78
C VAL A 5 0.81 25.21 -9.84
N HIS A 6 0.33 25.12 -11.08
CA HIS A 6 1.10 24.61 -12.22
C HIS A 6 0.83 25.54 -13.40
N SER A 7 1.89 26.07 -14.03
CA SER A 7 1.84 26.85 -15.26
C SER A 7 1.38 26.02 -16.49
N LYS A 8 0.29 25.26 -16.35
CA LYS A 8 -0.31 24.40 -17.36
C LYS A 8 -1.81 24.64 -17.38
N ASN A 9 -2.32 25.02 -18.54
CA ASN A 9 -3.74 25.18 -18.79
C ASN A 9 -4.39 23.81 -19.00
N PHE A 10 -5.34 23.46 -18.14
CA PHE A 10 -6.14 22.25 -18.29
C PHE A 10 -7.50 22.59 -18.93
N ILE A 11 -7.82 21.87 -20.00
CA ILE A 11 -9.10 21.95 -20.70
C ILE A 11 -9.90 20.71 -20.32
N PHE A 12 -11.09 20.92 -19.76
CA PHE A 12 -12.00 19.85 -19.36
C PHE A 12 -13.25 19.93 -20.23
N LEU A 13 -13.67 18.78 -20.76
CA LEU A 13 -14.92 18.64 -21.52
C LEU A 13 -15.93 17.92 -20.64
N THR A 14 -17.16 18.43 -20.56
CA THR A 14 -18.21 17.84 -19.74
C THR A 14 -19.56 18.05 -20.40
N ASN A 15 -20.42 17.04 -20.32
CA ASN A 15 -21.82 17.13 -20.71
C ASN A 15 -22.70 17.69 -19.57
N GLN A 16 -22.16 17.81 -18.35
CA GLN A 16 -22.89 18.25 -17.18
C GLN A 16 -22.66 19.75 -16.96
N THR A 17 -23.60 20.57 -17.41
CA THR A 17 -23.53 22.05 -17.32
C THR A 17 -24.13 22.61 -16.03
N ALA A 18 -24.86 21.80 -15.26
CA ALA A 18 -25.50 22.24 -14.02
C ALA A 18 -24.50 22.41 -12.85
N LEU A 19 -23.31 21.79 -12.94
CA LEU A 19 -22.32 21.83 -11.88
C LEU A 19 -21.32 22.99 -12.09
N PRO A 20 -20.86 23.65 -11.02
CA PRO A 20 -19.79 24.65 -11.12
C PRO A 20 -18.51 24.06 -11.72
N ALA A 21 -17.79 24.85 -12.52
CA ALA A 21 -16.55 24.43 -13.17
C ALA A 21 -15.49 23.89 -12.19
N LEU A 22 -15.44 24.43 -10.96
CA LEU A 22 -14.57 23.93 -9.89
C LEU A 22 -14.91 22.49 -9.48
N THR A 23 -16.20 22.17 -9.35
CA THR A 23 -16.68 20.82 -9.03
C THR A 23 -16.32 19.85 -10.12
N ILE A 24 -16.46 20.25 -11.38
CA ILE A 24 -16.08 19.42 -12.54
C ILE A 24 -14.57 19.17 -12.53
N CYS A 25 -13.75 20.19 -12.26
CA CYS A 25 -12.31 20.02 -12.09
C CYS A 25 -11.97 19.06 -10.93
N ALA A 26 -12.69 19.15 -9.81
CA ALA A 26 -12.50 18.26 -8.66
C ALA A 26 -12.88 16.80 -8.99
N LEU A 27 -13.96 16.58 -9.75
CA LEU A 27 -14.35 15.26 -10.24
C LEU A 27 -13.30 14.68 -11.20
N TYR A 28 -12.76 15.50 -12.11
CA TYR A 28 -11.65 15.09 -12.98
C TYR A 28 -10.39 14.73 -12.19
N LYS A 29 -10.09 15.47 -11.11
CA LYS A 29 -9.00 15.14 -10.18
C LYS A 29 -9.25 13.81 -9.47
N ALA A 30 -10.47 13.55 -9.00
CA ALA A 30 -10.84 12.28 -8.37
C ALA A 30 -10.72 11.09 -9.35
N ARG A 31 -11.13 11.27 -10.60
CA ARG A 31 -10.95 10.28 -11.68
C ARG A 31 -9.48 9.90 -11.83
N TRP A 32 -8.58 10.87 -11.82
CA TRP A 32 -7.14 10.63 -11.89
C TRP A 32 -6.61 9.92 -10.65
N GLN A 33 -7.12 10.21 -9.45
CA GLN A 33 -6.75 9.44 -8.25
C GLN A 33 -7.07 7.95 -8.39
N VAL A 34 -8.21 7.61 -9.00
CA VAL A 34 -8.56 6.22 -9.31
C VAL A 34 -7.60 5.58 -10.31
N GLU A 35 -7.19 6.31 -11.36
CA GLU A 35 -6.19 5.81 -12.32
C GLU A 35 -4.82 5.61 -11.67
N LEU A 36 -4.37 6.56 -10.84
CA LEU A 36 -3.13 6.45 -10.08
C LEU A 36 -3.16 5.25 -9.13
N PHE A 37 -4.31 5.00 -8.49
CA PHE A 37 -4.54 3.82 -7.67
C PHE A 37 -4.39 2.53 -8.48
N PHE A 38 -5.04 2.40 -9.64
CA PHE A 38 -4.89 1.21 -10.48
C PHE A 38 -3.49 1.06 -11.09
N LYS A 39 -2.83 2.19 -11.41
CA LYS A 39 -1.43 2.18 -11.83
C LYS A 39 -0.54 1.65 -10.71
N TRP A 40 -0.77 2.12 -9.49
CA TRP A 40 -0.05 1.67 -8.31
C TRP A 40 -0.29 0.18 -8.04
N ILE A 41 -1.54 -0.30 -8.10
CA ILE A 41 -1.86 -1.74 -7.98
C ILE A 41 -1.06 -2.55 -8.99
N LYS A 42 -1.11 -2.16 -10.27
CA LYS A 42 -0.40 -2.89 -11.34
C LYS A 42 1.12 -2.86 -11.18
N GLN A 43 1.69 -1.80 -10.60
CA GLN A 43 3.13 -1.70 -10.36
C GLN A 43 3.59 -2.50 -9.14
N HIS A 44 2.80 -2.53 -8.07
CA HIS A 44 3.21 -3.09 -6.78
C HIS A 44 2.76 -4.53 -6.59
N LEU A 45 1.62 -4.93 -7.19
CA LEU A 45 1.35 -6.35 -7.41
C LEU A 45 2.14 -6.82 -8.62
N ARG A 46 3.35 -7.35 -8.36
CA ARG A 46 4.05 -8.19 -9.32
C ARG A 46 3.27 -9.50 -9.51
N ILE A 47 2.20 -9.48 -10.30
CA ILE A 47 1.56 -10.69 -10.82
C ILE A 47 2.54 -11.31 -11.81
N LYS A 48 3.56 -12.03 -11.31
CA LYS A 48 4.57 -12.70 -12.14
C LYS A 48 3.97 -13.85 -12.96
N ARG A 49 2.81 -14.38 -12.53
CA ARG A 49 2.02 -15.37 -13.25
C ARG A 49 0.60 -15.34 -12.69
N PHE A 50 -0.40 -15.35 -13.57
CA PHE A 50 -1.77 -15.63 -13.15
C PHE A 50 -1.81 -17.06 -12.62
N PHE A 51 -2.26 -17.26 -11.37
CA PHE A 51 -2.41 -18.60 -10.78
C PHE A 51 -3.49 -19.45 -11.50
N GLY A 52 -4.29 -18.82 -12.34
CA GLY A 52 -5.24 -19.46 -13.26
C GLY A 52 -5.66 -18.47 -14.33
N THR A 53 -5.88 -18.94 -15.55
CA THR A 53 -6.25 -18.13 -16.72
C THR A 53 -7.77 -17.97 -16.90
N SER A 54 -8.58 -18.60 -16.03
CA SER A 54 -10.02 -18.45 -16.07
C SER A 54 -10.46 -17.04 -15.63
N GLU A 55 -11.54 -16.54 -16.20
CA GLU A 55 -12.08 -15.21 -15.88
C GLU A 55 -12.35 -15.06 -14.37
N ASN A 56 -12.86 -16.11 -13.73
CA ASN A 56 -13.12 -16.12 -12.30
C ASN A 56 -11.84 -16.08 -11.45
N ALA A 57 -10.76 -16.74 -11.90
CA ALA A 57 -9.47 -16.68 -11.22
C ALA A 57 -8.88 -15.26 -11.28
N VAL A 58 -8.97 -14.61 -12.43
CA VAL A 58 -8.52 -13.22 -12.61
C VAL A 58 -9.35 -12.25 -11.76
N LYS A 59 -10.69 -12.37 -11.79
CA LYS A 59 -11.59 -11.57 -10.94
C LYS A 59 -11.22 -11.72 -9.47
N SER A 60 -11.03 -12.94 -9.01
CA SER A 60 -10.69 -13.23 -7.61
C SER A 60 -9.34 -12.60 -7.22
N GLN A 61 -8.33 -12.67 -8.08
CA GLN A 61 -7.02 -12.04 -7.82
C GLN A 61 -7.13 -10.52 -7.69
N ILE A 62 -7.95 -9.87 -8.53
CA ILE A 62 -8.19 -8.42 -8.44
C ILE A 62 -8.88 -8.07 -7.11
N TRP A 63 -9.92 -8.84 -6.72
CA TRP A 63 -10.62 -8.62 -5.45
C TRP A 63 -9.72 -8.82 -4.22
N ILE A 64 -8.83 -9.81 -4.26
CA ILE A 64 -7.83 -10.04 -3.20
C ILE A 64 -6.86 -8.86 -3.13
N ALA A 65 -6.35 -8.38 -4.27
CA ALA A 65 -5.44 -7.25 -4.34
C ALA A 65 -6.04 -5.97 -3.74
N VAL A 66 -7.31 -5.69 -4.08
CA VAL A 66 -8.06 -4.55 -3.52
C VAL A 66 -8.28 -4.73 -2.02
N SER A 67 -8.65 -5.93 -1.58
CA SER A 67 -8.84 -6.25 -0.15
C SER A 67 -7.57 -6.01 0.66
N VAL A 68 -6.41 -6.51 0.20
CA VAL A 68 -5.11 -6.31 0.86
C VAL A 68 -4.77 -4.82 0.96
N TYR A 69 -4.99 -4.04 -0.10
CA TYR A 69 -4.76 -2.60 -0.06
C TYR A 69 -5.61 -1.90 1.01
N VAL A 70 -6.91 -2.20 1.06
CA VAL A 70 -7.82 -1.61 2.06
C VAL A 70 -7.37 -1.97 3.46
N LEU A 71 -6.94 -3.21 3.68
CA LEU A 71 -6.46 -3.68 4.97
C LEU A 71 -5.21 -2.92 5.41
N VAL A 72 -4.22 -2.75 4.52
CA VAL A 72 -3.01 -1.95 4.79
C VAL A 72 -3.35 -0.48 5.05
N ALA A 73 -4.29 0.10 4.29
CA ALA A 73 -4.75 1.47 4.50
C ALA A 73 -5.42 1.65 5.88
N ILE A 74 -6.23 0.67 6.32
CA ILE A 74 -6.84 0.66 7.65
C ILE A 74 -5.77 0.55 8.74
N VAL A 75 -4.81 -0.37 8.60
CA VAL A 75 -3.70 -0.54 9.54
C VAL A 75 -2.90 0.76 9.66
N LYS A 76 -2.51 1.35 8.52
CA LYS A 76 -1.81 2.64 8.50
C LYS A 76 -2.59 3.72 9.26
N LYS A 77 -3.91 3.83 9.01
CA LYS A 77 -4.78 4.80 9.67
C LYS A 77 -4.90 4.54 11.18
N ARG A 78 -5.00 3.27 11.60
CA ARG A 78 -5.15 2.88 13.00
C ARG A 78 -3.88 3.08 13.83
N LEU A 79 -2.71 2.82 13.23
CA LEU A 79 -1.41 2.94 13.91
C LEU A 79 -0.78 4.33 13.77
N GLY A 80 -1.39 5.25 13.02
CA GLY A 80 -0.84 6.61 12.82
C GLY A 80 0.52 6.64 12.13
N LEU A 81 0.85 5.59 11.37
CA LEU A 81 2.17 5.39 10.77
C LEU A 81 2.41 6.39 9.63
N GLN A 82 3.49 7.17 9.72
CA GLN A 82 3.93 8.12 8.69
C GLN A 82 4.67 7.45 7.51
N VAL A 83 4.80 6.13 7.52
CA VAL A 83 5.45 5.37 6.45
C VAL A 83 4.58 5.26 5.19
N SER A 84 5.23 5.08 4.05
CA SER A 84 4.55 4.92 2.76
C SER A 84 3.74 3.60 2.75
N LEU A 85 2.61 3.58 2.03
CA LEU A 85 1.80 2.36 1.86
C LEU A 85 2.61 1.22 1.24
N TYR A 86 3.55 1.56 0.35
CA TYR A 86 4.45 0.60 -0.28
C TYR A 86 5.38 -0.07 0.74
N THR A 87 6.03 0.71 1.60
CA THR A 87 6.90 0.20 2.67
C THR A 87 6.12 -0.75 3.58
N LEU A 88 4.89 -0.37 3.93
CA LEU A 88 4.02 -1.16 4.79
C LEU A 88 3.60 -2.49 4.12
N LEU A 89 3.27 -2.46 2.83
CA LEU A 89 3.05 -3.68 2.05
C LEU A 89 4.28 -4.57 1.98
N GLN A 90 5.47 -3.99 1.82
CA GLN A 90 6.71 -4.74 1.70
C GLN A 90 7.07 -5.42 3.02
N VAL A 91 6.96 -4.70 4.14
CA VAL A 91 7.08 -5.26 5.49
C VAL A 91 6.07 -6.41 5.65
N PHE A 92 4.78 -6.18 5.40
CA PHE A 92 3.79 -7.25 5.51
C PHE A 92 4.08 -8.44 4.60
N SER A 93 4.58 -8.23 3.38
CA SER A 93 4.91 -9.32 2.48
C SER A 93 6.09 -10.16 2.97
N LEU A 94 7.01 -9.58 3.74
CA LEU A 94 8.15 -10.29 4.34
C LEU A 94 7.78 -10.93 5.67
N THR A 95 6.88 -10.31 6.43
CA THR A 95 6.50 -10.75 7.77
C THR A 95 5.21 -11.58 7.81
N LEU A 96 4.52 -11.76 6.67
CA LEU A 96 3.21 -12.44 6.58
C LEU A 96 3.23 -13.87 7.12
N PHE A 97 4.39 -14.53 7.02
CA PHE A 97 4.59 -15.91 7.47
C PHE A 97 5.38 -16.00 8.78
N GLU A 98 5.83 -14.88 9.32
CA GLU A 98 6.55 -14.84 10.59
C GLU A 98 5.58 -14.42 11.71
N LYS A 99 5.60 -15.17 12.81
CA LYS A 99 4.73 -14.92 13.97
C LYS A 99 5.30 -13.76 14.81
N MET A 100 5.33 -12.55 14.23
CA MET A 100 5.83 -11.34 14.90
C MET A 100 4.73 -10.30 15.12
N PRO A 101 4.77 -9.54 16.22
CA PRO A 101 3.82 -8.44 16.44
C PRO A 101 4.06 -7.32 15.42
N ILE A 102 2.97 -6.81 14.83
CA ILE A 102 2.97 -5.82 13.73
C ILE A 102 3.80 -4.56 14.06
N LEU A 103 3.82 -4.15 15.34
CA LEU A 103 4.59 -2.99 15.78
C LEU A 103 6.11 -3.21 15.61
N GLN A 104 6.60 -4.41 15.91
CA GLN A 104 8.01 -4.79 15.79
C GLN A 104 8.43 -4.94 14.33
N ALA A 105 7.55 -5.50 13.50
CA ALA A 105 7.74 -5.61 12.05
C ALA A 105 7.97 -4.25 11.37
N VAL A 106 7.25 -3.23 11.82
CA VAL A 106 7.21 -1.92 11.15
C VAL A 106 8.25 -0.95 11.70
N MET A 107 8.57 -1.01 13.01
CA MET A 107 9.45 -0.02 13.62
C MET A 107 10.94 -0.33 13.46
N GLY A 108 11.34 -1.58 13.20
CA GLY A 108 12.75 -1.95 13.08
C GLY A 108 13.54 -1.70 14.37
N ASP A 109 13.82 -2.77 15.11
CA ASP A 109 14.81 -2.83 16.20
C ASP A 109 14.76 -1.84 17.38
N ASP A 110 13.77 -0.95 17.52
CA ASP A 110 13.71 -0.04 18.67
C ASP A 110 13.16 -0.66 19.98
N TYR A 111 13.13 -2.00 20.09
CA TYR A 111 13.02 -2.66 21.39
C TYR A 111 14.41 -3.07 21.87
N LYS A 112 15.14 -2.12 22.47
CA LYS A 112 16.21 -2.47 23.40
C LYS A 112 15.59 -3.30 24.53
N GLN A 113 15.78 -4.62 24.47
CA GLN A 113 15.67 -5.50 25.63
C GLN A 113 16.49 -4.88 26.77
N PRO A 114 15.89 -4.49 27.92
CA PRO A 114 16.70 -4.24 29.10
C PRO A 114 17.31 -5.58 29.52
N GLY A 115 18.60 -5.56 29.83
CA GLY A 115 19.45 -6.75 29.91
C GLY A 115 18.89 -7.88 30.77
N GLY A 116 19.08 -9.10 30.27
CA GLY A 116 18.73 -10.33 30.94
C GLY A 116 19.48 -11.50 30.30
N ASN A 117 20.78 -11.54 30.56
CA ASN A 117 21.73 -12.66 30.46
C ASN A 117 21.18 -13.97 29.86
N LEU A 118 21.55 -14.28 28.61
CA LEU A 118 21.36 -15.60 28.01
C LEU A 118 22.71 -16.33 27.89
N SER A 119 23.40 -16.51 29.03
CA SER A 119 24.40 -17.56 29.17
C SER A 119 23.70 -18.90 29.05
N ASN A 120 23.81 -19.58 27.89
CA ASN A 120 23.68 -21.03 27.71
C ASN A 120 24.00 -21.46 26.25
N GLN A 121 24.94 -20.80 25.58
CA GLN A 121 25.52 -21.38 24.36
C GLN A 121 26.50 -22.48 24.76
N LEU A 122 26.09 -23.73 24.56
CA LEU A 122 26.98 -24.89 24.57
C LEU A 122 27.93 -24.79 23.36
N ASN A 123 29.23 -24.66 23.63
CA ASN A 123 30.26 -24.81 22.61
C ASN A 123 30.27 -26.28 22.14
N LEU A 124 29.93 -26.50 20.86
CA LEU A 124 29.78 -27.83 20.26
C LEU A 124 31.07 -28.37 19.64
N PHE A 125 32.23 -27.77 19.91
CA PHE A 125 33.51 -28.25 19.41
C PHE A 125 34.59 -28.08 20.48
N ASP A 126 34.79 -29.11 21.29
CA ASP A 126 36.07 -29.39 21.93
C ASP A 126 36.64 -30.67 21.29
N SER A 127 37.89 -30.59 20.82
CA SER A 127 38.70 -31.71 20.30
C SER A 127 39.54 -32.35 21.39
#